data_AF-A0A0D9ZH26-F1
#
_entry.id   AF-A0A0D9ZH26-F1
#
_cell.length_a   1.000
_cell.length_b   1.000
_cell.length_c   1.000
_cell.angle_alpha   90.00
_cell.angle_beta   90.00
_cell.angle_gamma   90.00
#
_symmetry.space_group_name_H-M   'P 1'
#
loop_
_entity.id
_entity.type
_entity.pdbx_description
1 polymer ?
#
loop_
_entity_poly.entity_id
_entity_poly.type
_entity_poly.pdbx_seq_one_letter_code
_entity_poly.pdbx_strand_id
1 'polypeptide(L)'
;MAAAVVRGGPSAFERAHGMPLFDYMGTNHRFNTLFNQAMSQQSMMVMNKLLDRFHGFDGIGILVDVGGGSVTLEMIISRYKHITGVNFDLPHVIAQAPSLPGTKSRNFLTSLIPIHFTTHAPQPPSPVPANME
;
A
#
# COMPACT_ATOMS: atom_id res chain seq x y z
N MET A 1 0.55 -18.62 23.07
CA MET A 1 0.25 -18.04 21.73
C MET A 1 1.40 -17.22 21.15
N ALA A 2 2.06 -16.32 21.91
CA ALA A 2 3.10 -15.43 21.39
C ALA A 2 4.30 -16.15 20.72
N ALA A 3 4.73 -17.30 21.25
CA ALA A 3 5.93 -18.01 20.78
C ALA A 3 5.81 -18.66 19.39
N ALA A 4 4.60 -18.81 18.84
CA ALA A 4 4.39 -19.39 17.49
C ALA A 4 4.48 -18.32 16.38
N VAL A 5 4.06 -17.08 16.68
CA VAL A 5 4.15 -15.94 15.74
C VAL A 5 5.61 -15.56 15.50
N VAL A 6 6.44 -15.61 16.55
CA VAL A 6 7.88 -15.29 16.48
C VAL A 6 8.68 -16.29 15.62
N ARG A 7 8.16 -17.51 15.40
CA ARG A 7 8.85 -18.56 14.63
C ARG A 7 8.39 -18.68 13.17
N GLY A 8 7.60 -17.73 12.67
CA GLY A 8 7.05 -17.78 11.30
C GLY A 8 5.95 -18.83 11.10
N GLY A 9 5.29 -19.27 12.19
CA GLY A 9 4.09 -20.09 12.08
C GLY A 9 2.86 -19.26 11.70
N PRO A 10 1.71 -19.90 11.44
CA PRO A 10 0.50 -19.22 11.00
C PRO A 10 0.11 -18.06 11.93
N SER A 11 -0.47 -16.99 11.39
CA SER A 11 -0.98 -15.89 12.20
C SER A 11 -2.08 -16.35 13.16
N ALA A 12 -2.39 -15.54 14.18
CA ALA A 12 -3.52 -15.84 15.06
C ALA A 12 -4.83 -15.91 14.29
N PHE A 13 -4.99 -15.06 13.27
CA PHE A 13 -6.13 -15.07 12.36
C PHE A 13 -6.20 -16.37 11.57
N GLU A 14 -5.09 -16.79 10.96
CA GLU A 14 -5.01 -18.05 10.19
C GLU A 14 -5.36 -19.27 11.03
N ARG A 15 -4.90 -19.33 12.28
CA ARG A 15 -5.28 -20.43 13.19
C ARG A 15 -6.77 -20.45 13.51
N ALA A 16 -7.42 -19.29 13.58
CA ALA A 16 -8.83 -19.18 13.93
C ALA A 16 -9.76 -19.40 12.72
N HIS A 17 -9.32 -19.00 11.53
CA HIS A 17 -10.16 -18.96 10.32
C HIS A 17 -9.71 -19.93 9.22
N GLY A 18 -8.58 -20.63 9.41
CA GLY A 18 -8.08 -21.65 8.49
C GLY A 18 -7.43 -21.12 7.21
N MET A 19 -7.34 -19.79 7.04
CA MET A 19 -6.76 -19.15 5.85
C MET A 19 -6.16 -17.77 6.18
N PRO A 20 -5.26 -17.25 5.32
CA PRO A 20 -4.69 -15.91 5.47
C PRO A 20 -5.75 -14.81 5.49
N LEU A 21 -5.44 -13.70 6.18
CA LEU A 21 -6.36 -12.58 6.38
C LEU A 21 -6.90 -12.00 5.06
N PHE A 22 -6.02 -11.73 4.09
CA PHE A 22 -6.40 -11.14 2.80
C PHE A 22 -7.14 -12.12 1.90
N ASP A 23 -6.84 -13.42 2.00
CA ASP A 23 -7.60 -14.46 1.30
C ASP A 23 -9.02 -14.55 1.87
N TYR A 24 -9.14 -14.50 3.21
CA TYR A 24 -10.43 -14.48 3.89
C TYR A 24 -11.29 -13.28 3.46
N MET A 25 -10.70 -12.09 3.33
CA MET A 25 -11.40 -10.90 2.82
C MET A 25 -11.96 -11.12 1.40
N GLY A 26 -11.24 -11.85 0.55
CA GLY A 26 -11.74 -12.23 -0.78
C GLY A 26 -13.00 -13.11 -0.73
N THR A 27 -13.21 -13.85 0.36
CA THR A 27 -14.39 -14.73 0.54
C THR A 27 -15.54 -14.07 1.32
N ASN A 28 -15.24 -13.07 2.15
CA ASN A 28 -16.21 -12.42 3.04
C ASN A 28 -16.34 -10.92 2.74
N HIS A 29 -17.30 -10.58 1.88
CA HIS A 29 -17.51 -9.20 1.44
C HIS A 29 -17.80 -8.23 2.59
N ARG A 30 -18.59 -8.63 3.59
CA ARG A 30 -18.91 -7.76 4.74
C ARG A 30 -17.65 -7.41 5.53
N PHE A 31 -16.79 -8.40 5.77
CA PHE A 31 -15.54 -8.18 6.48
C PHE A 31 -14.57 -7.33 5.65
N ASN A 32 -14.46 -7.60 4.35
CA ASN A 32 -13.64 -6.81 3.41
C ASN A 32 -14.06 -5.34 3.40
N THR A 33 -15.36 -5.05 3.27
CA THR A 33 -15.88 -3.66 3.27
C THR A 33 -15.54 -2.95 4.57
N LEU A 34 -15.76 -3.59 5.73
CA LEU A 34 -15.44 -2.99 7.03
C LEU A 34 -13.94 -2.70 7.17
N PHE A 35 -13.10 -3.65 6.76
CA PHE A 35 -11.65 -3.49 6.80
C PHE A 35 -11.18 -2.35 5.89
N ASN A 36 -11.64 -2.32 4.63
CA ASN A 36 -11.27 -1.29 3.67
C ASN A 36 -11.73 0.10 4.11
N GLN A 37 -12.91 0.22 4.74
CA GLN A 37 -13.37 1.48 5.33
C GLN A 37 -12.47 1.94 6.47
N ALA A 38 -12.10 1.04 7.39
CA ALA A 38 -11.20 1.37 8.49
C ALA A 38 -9.83 1.84 7.98
N MET A 39 -9.26 1.10 7.02
CA MET A 39 -7.99 1.47 6.38
C MET A 39 -8.08 2.81 5.65
N SER A 40 -9.18 3.05 4.93
CA SER A 40 -9.39 4.33 4.22
C SER A 40 -9.40 5.53 5.19
N GLN A 41 -10.10 5.40 6.31
CA GLN A 41 -10.14 6.47 7.33
C GLN A 41 -8.76 6.75 7.92
N GLN A 42 -7.99 5.70 8.22
CA GLN A 42 -6.62 5.85 8.71
C GLN A 42 -5.71 6.50 7.67
N SER A 43 -5.74 6.01 6.42
CA SER A 43 -4.93 6.53 5.33
C SER A 43 -5.23 8.00 5.04
N MET A 44 -6.49 8.42 5.05
CA MET A 44 -6.85 9.84 4.88
C MET A 44 -6.17 10.73 5.93
N MET A 45 -6.16 10.34 7.20
CA MET A 45 -5.50 11.12 8.26
C MET A 45 -4.00 11.25 8.04
N VAL A 46 -3.33 10.17 7.64
CA VAL A 46 -1.89 10.16 7.37
C VAL A 46 -1.56 10.96 6.12
N MET A 47 -2.30 10.73 5.02
CA MET A 47 -2.06 11.35 3.73
C MET A 47 -2.32 12.85 3.74
N ASN A 48 -3.29 13.33 4.50
CA ASN A 48 -3.51 14.78 4.67
C ASN A 48 -2.25 15.45 5.24
N LYS A 49 -1.70 14.91 6.33
CA LYS A 49 -0.47 15.45 6.93
C LYS A 49 0.74 15.32 6.03
N LEU A 50 0.84 14.21 5.28
CA LEU A 50 1.94 13.98 4.34
C LEU A 50 1.92 15.01 3.22
N LEU A 51 0.76 15.21 2.57
CA LEU A 51 0.62 16.14 1.45
C LEU A 51 0.76 17.62 1.85
N ASP A 52 0.58 17.95 3.13
CA ASP A 52 0.85 19.28 3.65
C ASP A 52 2.35 19.60 3.80
N ARG A 53 3.19 18.57 3.93
CA ARG A 53 4.63 18.73 4.26
C ARG A 53 5.56 18.23 3.16
N PHE A 54 5.13 17.29 2.35
CA PHE A 54 5.93 16.62 1.35
C PHE A 54 5.54 17.09 -0.06
N HIS A 55 6.51 17.68 -0.77
CA HIS A 55 6.33 18.18 -2.13
C HIS A 55 7.12 17.37 -3.18
N GLY A 56 7.65 16.18 -2.82
CA GLY A 56 8.46 15.37 -3.73
C GLY A 56 7.70 14.77 -4.93
N PHE A 57 6.41 15.08 -5.09
CA PHE A 57 5.58 14.66 -6.22
C PHE A 57 5.62 15.62 -7.42
N ASP A 58 6.16 16.83 -7.27
CA ASP A 58 6.13 17.87 -8.32
C ASP A 58 6.76 17.42 -9.65
N GLY A 59 7.84 16.65 -9.60
CA GLY A 59 8.54 16.14 -10.79
C GLY A 59 8.06 14.78 -11.30
N ILE A 60 7.05 14.18 -10.68
CA ILE A 60 6.60 12.83 -11.02
C ILE A 60 5.59 12.91 -12.16
N GLY A 61 5.79 12.12 -13.23
CA GLY A 61 4.83 11.98 -14.32
C GLY A 61 3.88 10.80 -14.15
N ILE A 62 4.38 9.68 -13.62
CA ILE A 62 3.60 8.45 -13.39
C ILE A 62 3.87 7.97 -11.97
N LEU A 63 2.80 7.69 -11.22
CA LEU A 63 2.88 7.13 -9.87
C LEU A 63 2.15 5.80 -9.83
N VAL A 64 2.83 4.75 -9.36
CA VAL A 64 2.24 3.44 -9.10
C VAL A 64 2.05 3.29 -7.60
N ASP A 65 0.81 3.15 -7.16
CA ASP A 65 0.45 2.90 -5.76
C ASP A 65 0.23 1.39 -5.57
N VAL A 66 1.04 0.74 -4.73
CA VAL A 66 1.04 -0.71 -4.54
C VAL A 66 0.46 -1.05 -3.16
N GLY A 67 -0.70 -1.68 -3.13
CA GLY A 67 -1.40 -1.99 -1.89
C GLY A 67 -1.93 -0.76 -1.15
N GLY A 68 -2.11 0.37 -1.86
CA GLY A 68 -2.54 1.64 -1.27
C GLY A 68 -4.03 1.74 -0.97
N GLY A 69 -4.81 0.71 -1.34
CA GLY A 69 -6.26 0.73 -1.22
C GLY A 69 -6.91 1.68 -2.22
N SER A 70 -7.93 2.42 -1.77
CA SER A 70 -8.71 3.32 -2.62
C SER A 70 -8.32 4.80 -2.50
N VAL A 71 -7.93 5.26 -1.31
CA VAL A 71 -7.85 6.70 -0.99
C VAL A 71 -6.47 7.33 -1.21
N THR A 72 -5.40 6.54 -1.13
CA THR A 72 -4.02 7.08 -1.12
C THR A 72 -3.67 7.75 -2.45
N LEU A 73 -3.73 6.99 -3.54
CA LEU A 73 -3.50 7.52 -4.88
C LEU A 73 -4.48 8.64 -5.24
N GLU A 74 -5.75 8.53 -4.83
CA GLU A 74 -6.79 9.55 -5.06
C GLU A 74 -6.37 10.91 -4.52
N MET A 75 -5.89 10.94 -3.28
CA MET A 75 -5.47 12.17 -2.64
C MET A 75 -4.26 12.80 -3.33
N ILE A 76 -3.30 11.97 -3.76
CA ILE A 76 -2.09 12.45 -4.44
C ILE A 76 -2.45 13.06 -5.80
N ILE A 77 -3.14 12.33 -6.67
CA ILE A 77 -3.53 12.86 -8.00
C ILE A 77 -4.53 14.01 -7.89
N SER A 78 -5.29 14.09 -6.79
CA SER A 78 -6.19 15.22 -6.54
C SER A 78 -5.43 16.51 -6.28
N ARG A 79 -4.24 16.43 -5.67
CA ARG A 79 -3.34 17.57 -5.45
C ARG A 79 -2.43 17.83 -6.67
N TYR A 80 -1.95 16.77 -7.30
CA TYR A 80 -0.96 16.79 -8.37
C TYR A 80 -1.58 16.32 -9.69
N LYS A 81 -2.32 17.22 -10.34
CA LYS A 81 -3.12 16.91 -11.54
C LYS A 81 -2.31 16.47 -12.76
N HIS A 82 -1.01 16.73 -12.77
CA HIS A 82 -0.11 16.29 -13.85
C HIS A 82 0.30 14.83 -13.74
N ILE A 83 0.09 14.18 -12.58
CA ILE A 83 0.46 12.78 -12.36
C ILE A 83 -0.58 11.86 -12.99
N THR A 84 -0.12 10.91 -13.79
CA THR A 84 -0.90 9.74 -14.18
C THR A 84 -0.78 8.66 -13.11
N GLY A 85 -1.88 8.30 -12.47
CA GLY A 85 -1.91 7.30 -11.39
C GLY A 85 -2.12 5.87 -11.90
N VAL A 86 -1.46 4.90 -11.27
CA VAL A 86 -1.75 3.47 -11.45
C VAL A 86 -2.01 2.85 -10.09
N ASN A 87 -3.24 2.39 -9.85
CA ASN A 87 -3.56 1.65 -8.63
C ASN A 87 -3.27 0.16 -8.84
N PHE A 88 -2.41 -0.41 -7.99
CA PHE A 88 -2.00 -1.81 -8.05
C PHE A 88 -2.32 -2.53 -6.74
N ASP A 89 -3.40 -3.32 -6.74
CA ASP A 89 -3.93 -3.97 -5.53
C ASP A 89 -4.60 -5.33 -5.85
N LEU A 90 -5.12 -5.99 -4.82
CA LEU A 90 -5.88 -7.23 -4.96
C LEU A 90 -7.17 -7.00 -5.77
N PRO A 91 -7.64 -8.00 -6.54
CA PRO A 91 -8.84 -7.85 -7.37
C PRO A 91 -10.07 -7.36 -6.60
N HIS A 92 -10.28 -7.86 -5.38
CA HIS A 92 -11.42 -7.49 -4.54
C HIS A 92 -11.31 -6.09 -3.92
N VAL A 93 -10.10 -5.53 -3.82
CA VAL A 93 -9.88 -4.14 -3.37
C VAL A 93 -10.15 -3.19 -4.53
N ILE A 94 -9.61 -3.48 -5.72
CA ILE A 94 -9.82 -2.66 -6.93
C ILE A 94 -11.29 -2.60 -7.31
N ALA A 95 -12.03 -3.72 -7.19
CA ALA A 95 -13.46 -3.75 -7.50
C ALA A 95 -14.30 -2.81 -6.61
N GLN A 96 -13.81 -2.47 -5.41
CA GLN A 96 -14.48 -1.56 -4.48
C GLN A 96 -13.94 -0.12 -4.56
N ALA A 97 -12.85 0.11 -5.30
CA ALA A 97 -12.26 1.43 -5.44
C ALA A 97 -13.12 2.30 -6.39
N PRO A 98 -13.32 3.59 -6.06
CA PRO A 98 -14.00 4.51 -6.97
C PRO A 98 -13.20 4.66 -8.28
N SER A 99 -13.91 4.87 -9.38
CA SER A 99 -13.27 5.19 -10.66
C SER A 99 -12.76 6.63 -10.63
N LEU A 100 -11.45 6.82 -10.79
CA LEU A 100 -10.81 8.13 -10.71
C LEU A 100 -10.30 8.58 -12.07
N PRO A 101 -10.70 9.78 -12.55
CA PRO A 101 -10.15 10.36 -13.78
C PRO A 101 -8.62 10.46 -13.72
N GLY A 102 -7.94 10.04 -14.79
CA GLY A 102 -6.47 10.07 -14.86
C GLY A 102 -5.77 8.87 -14.18
N THR A 103 -6.53 7.84 -13.77
CA THR A 103 -5.97 6.61 -13.19
C THR A 103 -6.16 5.39 -14.08
N LYS A 104 -5.30 4.39 -13.90
CA LYS A 104 -5.46 3.02 -14.42
C LYS A 104 -5.39 2.03 -13.27
N SER A 105 -6.39 1.16 -13.10
CA SER A 105 -6.34 0.09 -12.11
C SER A 105 -5.76 -1.20 -12.71
N ARG A 106 -4.89 -1.87 -11.96
CA ARG A 106 -4.19 -3.10 -12.36
C ARG A 106 -4.14 -4.06 -11.18
N ASN A 107 -4.35 -5.36 -11.40
CA ASN A 107 -4.26 -6.36 -10.34
C ASN A 107 -3.01 -7.24 -10.52
N PHE A 108 -2.63 -7.95 -9.45
CA PHE A 108 -1.48 -8.88 -9.45
C PHE A 108 -1.54 -9.97 -10.53
N LEU A 109 -2.72 -10.27 -11.08
CA LEU A 109 -2.90 -11.32 -12.09
C LEU A 109 -2.69 -10.81 -13.53
N THR A 110 -2.70 -9.50 -13.78
CA THR A 110 -2.84 -8.94 -15.15
C THR A 110 -1.68 -8.11 -15.67
N SER A 111 -0.49 -8.11 -15.05
CA SER A 111 0.60 -7.32 -15.63
C SER A 111 2.03 -7.80 -15.37
N LEU A 112 2.69 -8.24 -16.44
CA LEU A 112 4.12 -8.07 -16.70
C LEU A 112 4.38 -6.58 -16.95
N ILE A 113 4.43 -5.76 -15.89
CA ILE A 113 5.15 -4.48 -15.99
C ILE A 113 6.61 -4.83 -15.74
N PRO A 114 7.58 -4.47 -16.60
CA PRO A 114 8.98 -4.57 -16.26
C PRO A 114 9.32 -3.48 -15.24
N ILE A 115 8.86 -3.66 -14.00
CA ILE A 115 9.30 -2.87 -12.85
C ILE A 115 10.50 -3.62 -12.30
N HIS A 116 11.69 -3.08 -12.52
CA HIS A 116 12.89 -3.58 -11.86
C HIS A 116 12.79 -3.19 -10.38
N PHE A 117 12.29 -4.10 -9.54
CA PHE A 117 12.27 -3.91 -8.09
C PHE A 117 13.73 -3.90 -7.59
N THR A 118 14.26 -2.74 -7.22
CA THR A 118 15.47 -2.71 -6.38
C THR A 118 15.03 -3.03 -4.96
N THR A 119 15.15 -4.30 -4.57
CA THR A 119 14.86 -4.82 -3.23
C THR A 119 15.83 -4.34 -2.14
N HIS A 120 16.70 -3.38 -2.44
CA HIS A 120 17.69 -2.92 -1.48
C HIS A 120 17.11 -1.74 -0.71
N ALA A 121 16.77 -2.00 0.56
CA ALA A 121 16.59 -0.93 1.53
C ALA A 121 17.83 0.00 1.48
N PRO A 122 17.66 1.33 1.59
CA PRO A 122 18.79 2.23 1.76
C PRO A 122 19.64 1.74 2.91
N GLN A 123 20.93 1.46 2.65
CA GLN A 123 21.84 1.09 3.72
C GLN A 123 21.93 2.27 4.69
N PRO A 124 21.83 2.05 6.01
CA PRO A 124 22.07 3.12 6.98
C PRO A 124 23.48 3.69 6.74
N PRO A 125 23.68 5.00 6.99
CA PRO A 125 25.00 5.61 6.83
C PRO A 125 26.02 4.86 7.69
N SER A 126 27.19 4.60 7.11
CA SER A 126 28.30 3.96 7.83
C SER A 126 28.61 4.73 9.12
N PRO A 127 28.87 4.05 10.25
CA PRO A 127 29.21 4.72 11.49
C PRO A 127 30.44 5.60 11.29
N VAL A 128 30.34 6.84 11.76
CA VAL A 128 31.45 7.79 11.77
C VAL A 128 32.57 7.19 12.63
N PRO A 129 33.81 7.05 12.11
CA PRO A 129 34.91 6.52 12.89
C PRO A 129 35.16 7.41 14.12
N ALA A 130 35.13 6.81 15.30
CA ALA A 130 35.36 7.48 16.57
C ALA A 130 36.87 7.69 16.77
N ASN A 131 37.44 8.71 16.13
CA ASN A 131 38.85 9.04 16.28
C ASN A 131 39.07 10.56 16.22
N MET A 132 39.24 11.20 17.39
CA MET A 132 40.25 12.21 17.75
C MET A 132 39.76 13.08 18.91
N GLU A 133 39.91 12.58 20.15
CA GLU A 133 40.59 13.34 21.22
C GLU A 133 41.94 12.66 21.48
#